data_AF-A0A926F018-F1
#
_entry.id   AF-A0A926F018-F1
#
_cell.length_a   1.000
_cell.length_b   1.000
_cell.length_c   1.000
_cell.angle_alpha   90.00
_cell.angle_beta   90.00
_cell.angle_gamma   90.00
#
_symmetry.space_group_name_H-M   'P 1'
#
loop_
_entity.id
_entity.type
_entity.pdbx_description
1 polymer ?
#
loop_
_entity_poly.entity_id
_entity_poly.type
_entity_poly.pdbx_seq_one_letter_code
_entity_poly.pdbx_strand_id
1 'polypeptide(L)'
;MIRKRFKKPLAILLAMIMMFSAVPMTAYAAALNINDVIKDTANYIQKTVKNPQVGSVGGEWAVIGLARSEFDIPDSYYDNYYKNVEAYVKAADGILHDKKYTEYSRVILGLTAAGYDPTDVAGYDLTTALGDFEKTIWQGINGPVFALIALDSDNYSMPENPKAKVQATRDMYINEILKRQLPDGGFSLYGGTEEADDDYQSDPDITAMALQALAKYQDREDVKKVTEEALDCLSKLQNNKGGYASWNEENSESVAQVIAALGELGISLDDPRFVKNGNTLLNNLMTFYIKNQGFSHTIDGGSNLMATEQAFYALVAANRSKTGKNSLYRMGDTDTAQIVNPPAEDTEIGLPGKHTDVKLMLIITPGKTFDDIGNHIAKSSIEALAERGIINGKTEKIFDADSTMTRAEFASIIVKGLGLPRKNDSIFTDVSENSWYADVVGTAYSYGIVKGTTPTTFNPLGTISREEAAAMVARAAKLTGMETAVTDGEVRDILAQFTDYITSSNWARPSLAFCYQKNILSQDDIDIRPKDAIKRYEVAKMLYSMLEAANLL
;
A
#
# COMPACT_ATOMS: atom_id res chain seq x y z
N MET A 1 -1.93 -77.23 -44.73
CA MET A 1 -3.17 -76.78 -45.37
C MET A 1 -4.20 -76.44 -44.27
N ILE A 2 -4.50 -75.15 -44.11
CA ILE A 2 -5.81 -74.55 -43.74
C ILE A 2 -6.51 -74.95 -42.39
N ARG A 3 -6.47 -73.96 -41.47
CA ARG A 3 -7.54 -73.34 -40.63
C ARG A 3 -8.51 -74.14 -39.73
N LYS A 4 -8.58 -73.61 -38.48
CA LYS A 4 -9.74 -73.29 -37.61
C LYS A 4 -10.53 -74.43 -36.93
N ARG A 5 -10.59 -74.40 -35.58
CA ARG A 5 -11.78 -73.95 -34.80
C ARG A 5 -11.60 -74.02 -33.27
N PHE A 6 -12.06 -72.94 -32.64
CA PHE A 6 -12.56 -72.73 -31.27
C PHE A 6 -12.99 -73.96 -30.43
N LYS A 7 -12.75 -73.91 -29.10
CA LYS A 7 -13.79 -73.69 -28.05
C LYS A 7 -13.19 -73.70 -26.61
N LYS A 8 -13.52 -72.64 -25.84
CA LYS A 8 -13.48 -72.49 -24.36
C LYS A 8 -14.54 -73.41 -23.70
N PRO A 9 -14.55 -73.76 -22.38
CA PRO A 9 -14.74 -72.77 -21.28
C PRO A 9 -14.22 -73.11 -19.86
N LEU A 10 -13.82 -72.06 -19.12
CA LEU A 10 -13.96 -72.00 -17.66
C LEU A 10 -14.26 -70.55 -17.28
N ALA A 11 -15.54 -70.18 -17.29
CA ALA A 11 -16.03 -68.86 -16.92
C ALA A 11 -17.51 -68.96 -16.53
N ILE A 12 -17.82 -69.66 -15.43
CA ILE A 12 -19.13 -69.62 -14.77
C ILE A 12 -18.90 -69.82 -13.27
N LEU A 13 -18.49 -68.76 -12.56
CA LEU A 13 -18.82 -68.56 -11.14
C LEU A 13 -18.46 -67.13 -10.69
N LEU A 14 -19.07 -66.11 -11.29
CA LEU A 14 -19.12 -64.73 -10.75
C LEU A 14 -20.14 -63.88 -11.54
N ALA A 15 -21.31 -64.47 -11.85
CA ALA A 15 -22.37 -63.83 -12.65
C ALA A 15 -23.76 -63.85 -11.95
N MET A 16 -23.80 -63.84 -10.61
CA MET A 16 -25.06 -63.71 -9.86
C MET A 16 -24.94 -62.76 -8.65
N ILE A 17 -24.23 -61.64 -8.81
CA ILE A 17 -24.45 -60.42 -8.02
C ILE A 17 -24.38 -59.21 -8.98
N MET A 18 -25.15 -59.28 -10.07
CA MET A 18 -25.49 -58.15 -10.92
C MET A 18 -27.01 -58.09 -10.98
N MET A 19 -27.61 -57.28 -10.12
CA MET A 19 -28.90 -56.59 -10.34
C MET A 19 -29.30 -55.94 -9.00
N PHE A 20 -28.71 -54.79 -8.69
CA PHE A 20 -29.40 -53.66 -8.03
C PHE A 20 -28.48 -52.41 -8.11
N SER A 21 -28.95 -51.44 -8.90
CA SER A 21 -28.55 -50.01 -8.95
C SER A 21 -27.06 -49.66 -9.03
N ALA A 22 -26.51 -49.69 -10.25
CA ALA A 22 -25.46 -48.75 -10.62
C ALA A 22 -26.13 -47.41 -11.00
N VAL A 23 -26.34 -46.54 -10.02
CA VAL A 23 -26.46 -45.11 -10.31
C VAL A 23 -25.06 -44.68 -10.78
N PRO A 24 -24.88 -44.08 -11.96
CA PRO A 24 -23.59 -43.48 -12.29
C PRO A 24 -23.37 -42.38 -11.27
N MET A 25 -22.47 -42.62 -10.31
CA MET A 25 -21.97 -41.58 -9.45
C MET A 25 -21.05 -40.75 -10.33
N THR A 26 -21.63 -39.87 -11.15
CA THR A 26 -20.93 -38.70 -11.64
C THR A 26 -20.61 -37.89 -10.40
N ALA A 27 -19.44 -38.15 -9.80
CA ALA A 27 -18.82 -37.19 -8.92
C ALA A 27 -18.63 -35.94 -9.79
N TYR A 28 -19.57 -34.99 -9.68
CA TYR A 28 -19.32 -33.62 -10.09
C TYR A 28 -18.07 -33.22 -9.29
N ALA A 29 -16.92 -33.16 -9.96
CA ALA A 29 -15.79 -32.44 -9.40
C ALA A 29 -16.32 -31.03 -9.14
N ALA A 30 -16.44 -30.66 -7.86
CA ALA A 30 -16.83 -29.31 -7.51
C ALA A 30 -15.85 -28.37 -8.21
N ALA A 31 -16.36 -27.39 -8.95
CA ALA A 31 -15.52 -26.37 -9.56
C ALA A 31 -14.62 -25.78 -8.47
N LEU A 32 -13.31 -25.71 -8.72
CA LEU A 32 -12.35 -25.19 -7.75
C LEU A 32 -12.77 -23.77 -7.36
N ASN A 33 -12.91 -23.53 -6.05
CA ASN A 33 -13.15 -22.20 -5.54
C ASN A 33 -11.82 -21.44 -5.54
N ILE A 34 -11.77 -20.30 -6.22
CA ILE A 34 -10.55 -19.48 -6.33
C ILE A 34 -9.98 -19.11 -4.96
N ASN A 35 -10.82 -18.83 -3.96
CA ASN A 35 -10.36 -18.46 -2.62
C ASN A 35 -9.67 -19.63 -1.90
N ASP A 36 -10.13 -20.86 -2.15
CA ASP A 36 -9.49 -22.06 -1.60
C ASP A 36 -8.12 -22.29 -2.26
N VAL A 37 -8.01 -22.01 -3.57
CA VAL A 37 -6.75 -22.12 -4.31
C VAL A 37 -5.76 -21.03 -3.90
N ILE A 38 -6.21 -19.79 -3.72
CA ILE A 38 -5.39 -18.69 -3.17
C ILE A 38 -4.88 -19.09 -1.78
N LYS A 39 -5.75 -19.56 -0.89
CA LYS A 39 -5.35 -20.03 0.45
C LYS A 39 -4.31 -21.13 0.41
N ASP A 40 -4.53 -22.16 -0.41
CA ASP A 40 -3.61 -23.29 -0.54
C ASP A 40 -2.25 -22.83 -1.06
N THR A 41 -2.26 -21.96 -2.07
CA THR A 41 -1.04 -21.45 -2.70
C THR A 41 -0.28 -20.50 -1.78
N ALA A 42 -0.97 -19.63 -1.03
CA ALA A 42 -0.37 -18.77 -0.01
C ALA A 42 0.37 -19.60 1.05
N ASN A 43 -0.27 -20.67 1.56
CA ASN A 43 0.34 -21.59 2.51
C ASN A 43 1.57 -22.31 1.92
N TYR A 44 1.48 -22.72 0.64
CA TYR A 44 2.61 -23.33 -0.05
C TYR A 44 3.79 -22.37 -0.18
N ILE A 45 3.55 -21.13 -0.65
CA ILE A 45 4.58 -20.09 -0.79
C ILE A 45 5.19 -19.75 0.56
N GLN A 46 4.40 -19.55 1.62
CA GLN A 46 4.96 -19.25 2.96
C GLN A 46 5.85 -20.42 3.47
N LYS A 47 5.51 -21.66 3.12
CA LYS A 47 6.28 -22.85 3.49
C LYS A 47 7.58 -22.99 2.68
N THR A 48 7.58 -22.65 1.40
CA THR A 48 8.73 -22.80 0.50
C THR A 48 9.66 -21.58 0.52
N VAL A 49 9.10 -20.38 0.65
CA VAL A 49 9.79 -19.08 0.66
C VAL A 49 9.73 -18.50 2.07
N LYS A 50 10.34 -19.17 3.05
CA LYS A 50 10.28 -18.74 4.47
C LYS A 50 11.02 -17.43 4.76
N ASN A 51 12.06 -17.14 3.97
CA ASN A 51 12.93 -15.99 4.13
C ASN A 51 13.16 -15.34 2.75
N PRO A 52 12.22 -14.52 2.27
CA PRO A 52 12.30 -13.92 0.94
C PRO A 52 13.56 -13.07 0.78
N GLN A 53 14.26 -13.21 -0.34
CA GLN A 53 15.50 -12.49 -0.67
C GLN A 53 15.26 -11.43 -1.75
N VAL A 54 16.25 -10.55 -1.99
CA VAL A 54 16.25 -9.72 -3.21
C VAL A 54 16.40 -10.63 -4.42
N GLY A 55 15.37 -10.67 -5.26
CA GLY A 55 15.31 -11.55 -6.42
C GLY A 55 13.87 -11.85 -6.85
N SER A 56 13.69 -12.08 -8.15
CA SER A 56 12.37 -12.34 -8.72
C SER A 56 11.66 -13.53 -8.07
N VAL A 57 12.23 -14.73 -8.23
CA VAL A 57 11.69 -15.99 -7.68
C VAL A 57 12.16 -16.19 -6.25
N GLY A 58 11.25 -16.51 -5.33
CA GLY A 58 11.55 -16.63 -3.91
C GLY A 58 11.83 -15.29 -3.23
N GLY A 59 11.41 -14.19 -3.85
CA GLY A 59 11.56 -12.83 -3.35
C GLY A 59 10.36 -11.97 -3.72
N GLU A 60 10.53 -11.03 -4.66
CA GLU A 60 9.54 -9.99 -4.96
C GLU A 60 8.16 -10.54 -5.35
N TRP A 61 8.09 -11.58 -6.19
CA TRP A 61 6.79 -12.11 -6.63
C TRP A 61 6.02 -12.78 -5.50
N ALA A 62 6.72 -13.52 -4.62
CA ALA A 62 6.13 -14.08 -3.42
C ALA A 62 5.63 -12.98 -2.49
N VAL A 63 6.44 -11.94 -2.24
CA VAL A 63 6.10 -10.82 -1.35
C VAL A 63 4.87 -10.06 -1.86
N ILE A 64 4.86 -9.67 -3.15
CA ILE A 64 3.73 -8.95 -3.77
C ILE A 64 2.46 -9.79 -3.69
N GLY A 65 2.52 -11.06 -4.12
CA GLY A 65 1.36 -11.95 -4.07
C GLY A 65 0.80 -12.07 -2.65
N LEU A 66 1.66 -12.33 -1.66
CA LEU A 66 1.26 -12.54 -0.28
C LEU A 66 0.67 -11.28 0.34
N ALA A 67 1.37 -10.14 0.24
CA ALA A 67 0.92 -8.87 0.82
C ALA A 67 -0.40 -8.39 0.23
N ARG A 68 -0.67 -8.69 -1.04
CA ARG A 68 -1.89 -8.24 -1.73
C ARG A 68 -3.04 -9.24 -1.60
N SER A 69 -2.80 -10.43 -1.03
CA SER A 69 -3.76 -11.55 -0.98
C SER A 69 -4.83 -11.45 0.12
N GLU A 70 -4.68 -10.51 1.07
CA GLU A 70 -5.49 -10.40 2.29
C GLU A 70 -5.42 -11.60 3.24
N PHE A 71 -4.52 -12.55 2.96
CA PHE A 71 -4.24 -13.60 3.92
C PHE A 71 -3.41 -13.03 5.06
N ASP A 72 -3.71 -13.53 6.26
CA ASP A 72 -2.95 -13.20 7.47
C ASP A 72 -1.55 -13.83 7.38
N ILE A 73 -0.61 -13.04 6.89
CA ILE A 73 0.80 -13.37 6.79
C ILE A 73 1.51 -12.63 7.93
N PRO A 74 2.27 -13.31 8.80
CA PRO A 74 2.91 -12.65 9.93
C PRO A 74 3.82 -11.51 9.47
N ASP A 75 3.74 -10.35 10.14
CA ASP A 75 4.58 -9.17 9.83
C ASP A 75 6.07 -9.53 9.75
N SER A 76 6.51 -10.45 10.60
CA SER A 76 7.89 -10.99 10.61
C SER A 76 8.37 -11.52 9.25
N TYR A 77 7.46 -11.96 8.36
CA TYR A 77 7.77 -12.40 7.00
C TYR A 77 8.31 -11.24 6.16
N TYR A 78 7.62 -10.11 6.22
CA TYR A 78 7.97 -8.90 5.50
C TYR A 78 9.12 -8.16 6.19
N ASP A 79 9.22 -8.21 7.52
CA ASP A 79 10.41 -7.73 8.26
C ASP A 79 11.68 -8.45 7.82
N ASN A 80 11.57 -9.77 7.60
CA ASN A 80 12.69 -10.54 7.09
C ASN A 80 13.03 -10.13 5.66
N TYR A 81 12.02 -9.91 4.80
CA TYR A 81 12.25 -9.37 3.46
C TYR A 81 12.99 -8.04 3.52
N TYR A 82 12.48 -7.06 4.26
CA TYR A 82 13.08 -5.74 4.38
C TYR A 82 14.51 -5.80 4.93
N LYS A 83 14.79 -6.62 5.96
CA LYS A 83 16.15 -6.83 6.46
C LYS A 83 17.09 -7.37 5.39
N ASN A 84 16.62 -8.29 4.56
CA ASN A 84 17.42 -8.83 3.45
C ASN A 84 17.65 -7.77 2.37
N VAL A 85 16.65 -6.96 2.04
CA VAL A 85 16.78 -5.82 1.12
C VAL A 85 17.76 -4.80 1.69
N GLU A 86 17.62 -4.40 2.95
CA GLU A 86 18.50 -3.43 3.61
C GLU A 86 19.96 -3.92 3.61
N ALA A 87 20.19 -5.19 3.94
CA ALA A 87 21.52 -5.79 3.89
C ALA A 87 22.10 -5.83 2.46
N TYR A 88 21.26 -6.15 1.47
CA TYR A 88 21.65 -6.17 0.06
C TYR A 88 22.01 -4.78 -0.46
N VAL A 89 21.18 -3.77 -0.16
CA VAL A 89 21.39 -2.36 -0.54
C VAL A 89 22.68 -1.82 0.09
N LYS A 90 22.92 -2.10 1.38
CA LYS A 90 24.18 -1.74 2.06
C LYS A 90 25.39 -2.38 1.40
N ALA A 91 25.32 -3.68 1.10
CA ALA A 91 26.41 -4.41 0.46
C ALA A 91 26.69 -3.93 -0.98
N ALA A 92 25.66 -3.41 -1.66
CA ALA A 92 25.73 -2.88 -3.01
C ALA A 92 26.04 -1.36 -3.07
N ASP A 93 26.26 -0.69 -1.94
CA ASP A 93 26.47 0.77 -1.86
C ASP A 93 25.33 1.56 -2.57
N GLY A 94 24.10 1.08 -2.43
CA GLY A 94 22.92 1.64 -3.09
C GLY A 94 22.78 1.32 -4.59
N ILE A 95 23.77 0.68 -5.22
CA ILE A 95 23.77 0.37 -6.65
C ILE A 95 23.34 -1.07 -6.89
N LEU A 96 22.04 -1.32 -7.05
CA LEU A 96 21.52 -2.68 -7.23
C LEU A 96 22.01 -3.33 -8.54
N HIS A 97 22.14 -2.54 -9.61
CA HIS A 97 22.75 -3.00 -10.87
C HIS A 97 23.09 -1.83 -11.80
N ASP A 98 24.17 -1.97 -12.59
CA ASP A 98 24.58 -0.96 -13.59
C ASP A 98 23.80 -0.97 -14.91
N LYS A 99 22.98 -1.99 -15.16
CA LYS A 99 22.34 -2.26 -16.46
C LYS A 99 20.94 -2.81 -16.33
N LYS A 100 20.67 -3.57 -15.26
CA LYS A 100 19.35 -4.14 -15.00
C LYS A 100 18.52 -3.22 -14.11
N TYR A 101 18.01 -2.12 -14.66
CA TYR A 101 17.21 -1.17 -13.88
C TYR A 101 15.85 -1.73 -13.44
N THR A 102 15.42 -2.85 -14.04
CA THR A 102 14.32 -3.67 -13.52
C THR A 102 14.57 -4.20 -12.11
N GLU A 103 15.83 -4.33 -11.65
CA GLU A 103 16.12 -4.73 -10.26
C GLU A 103 15.57 -3.70 -9.27
N TYR A 104 15.81 -2.40 -9.51
CA TYR A 104 15.23 -1.32 -8.69
C TYR A 104 13.72 -1.36 -8.72
N SER A 105 13.13 -1.48 -9.91
CA SER A 105 11.66 -1.48 -10.06
C SER A 105 11.01 -2.64 -9.29
N ARG A 106 11.57 -3.85 -9.36
CA ARG A 106 11.04 -4.99 -8.62
C ARG A 106 11.18 -4.80 -7.12
N VAL A 107 12.35 -4.37 -6.63
CA VAL A 107 12.55 -4.11 -5.19
C VAL A 107 11.60 -3.03 -4.68
N ILE A 108 11.41 -1.93 -5.43
CA ILE A 108 10.43 -0.89 -5.12
C ILE A 108 9.03 -1.49 -4.98
N LEU A 109 8.61 -2.35 -5.92
CA LEU A 109 7.30 -3.02 -5.87
C LEU A 109 7.17 -3.97 -4.68
N GLY A 110 8.20 -4.76 -4.38
CA GLY A 110 8.23 -5.66 -3.22
C GLY A 110 8.13 -4.90 -1.90
N LEU A 111 8.92 -3.83 -1.75
CA LEU A 111 8.90 -2.95 -0.58
C LEU A 111 7.56 -2.26 -0.40
N THR A 112 7.03 -1.66 -1.48
CA THR A 112 5.73 -0.98 -1.46
C THR A 112 4.63 -1.95 -1.06
N ALA A 113 4.60 -3.16 -1.65
CA ALA A 113 3.60 -4.16 -1.32
C ALA A 113 3.69 -4.60 0.15
N ALA A 114 4.91 -4.74 0.66
CA ALA A 114 5.18 -5.05 2.06
C ALA A 114 5.04 -3.83 3.02
N GLY A 115 4.65 -2.67 2.49
CA GLY A 115 4.42 -1.41 3.21
C GLY A 115 5.68 -0.76 3.78
N TYR A 116 6.82 -0.93 3.11
CA TYR A 116 8.07 -0.21 3.39
C TYR A 116 8.30 0.89 2.35
N ASP A 117 8.89 1.99 2.80
CA ASP A 117 9.27 3.11 1.95
C ASP A 117 10.57 2.80 1.17
N PRO A 118 10.53 2.71 -0.18
CA PRO A 118 11.72 2.47 -1.00
C PRO A 118 12.61 3.71 -1.17
N THR A 119 12.19 4.88 -0.68
CA THR A 119 12.96 6.13 -0.77
C THR A 119 13.93 6.32 0.39
N ASP A 120 13.84 5.49 1.44
CA ASP A 120 14.81 5.41 2.52
C ASP A 120 15.09 3.97 2.93
N VAL A 121 15.94 3.30 2.14
CA VAL A 121 16.43 1.95 2.45
C VAL A 121 17.91 2.02 2.73
N ALA A 122 18.28 1.82 3.99
CA ALA A 122 19.66 1.97 4.45
C ALA A 122 20.30 3.35 4.14
N GLY A 123 19.49 4.42 4.08
CA GLY A 123 19.94 5.75 3.68
C GLY A 123 20.05 5.97 2.17
N TYR A 124 19.51 5.07 1.35
CA TYR A 124 19.45 5.19 -0.11
C TYR A 124 18.01 5.30 -0.60
N ASP A 125 17.77 6.24 -1.50
CA ASP A 125 16.54 6.30 -2.28
C ASP A 125 16.67 5.41 -3.52
N LEU A 126 15.96 4.28 -3.52
CA LEU A 126 15.99 3.32 -4.63
C LEU A 126 15.22 3.84 -5.85
N THR A 127 14.31 4.81 -5.68
CA THR A 127 13.55 5.40 -6.79
C THR A 127 14.45 6.29 -7.65
N THR A 128 15.47 6.94 -7.08
CA THR A 128 16.43 7.80 -7.81
C THR A 128 17.00 7.15 -9.07
N ALA A 129 17.22 5.83 -9.08
CA ALA A 129 17.68 5.11 -10.28
C ALA A 129 16.72 5.27 -11.46
N LEU A 130 15.40 5.24 -11.22
CA LEU A 130 14.37 5.40 -12.25
C LEU A 130 14.29 6.83 -12.81
N GLY A 131 15.06 7.78 -12.28
CA GLY A 131 15.29 9.10 -12.87
C GLY A 131 16.28 9.12 -14.04
N ASP A 132 16.98 8.01 -14.32
CA ASP A 132 17.90 7.89 -15.46
C ASP A 132 17.25 7.19 -16.65
N PHE A 133 16.88 7.96 -17.68
CA PHE A 133 16.15 7.44 -18.83
C PHE A 133 16.98 6.44 -19.63
N GLU A 134 18.22 6.79 -19.98
CA GLU A 134 19.08 5.97 -20.85
C GLU A 134 19.41 4.63 -20.20
N LYS A 135 19.67 4.61 -18.90
CA LYS A 135 19.93 3.36 -18.18
C LYS A 135 18.66 2.53 -17.99
N THR A 136 17.52 3.17 -17.78
CA THR A 136 16.25 2.46 -17.63
C THR A 136 15.86 1.73 -18.92
N ILE A 137 15.94 2.40 -20.08
CA ILE A 137 15.56 1.79 -21.36
C ILE A 137 16.60 0.80 -21.91
N TRP A 138 17.77 0.68 -21.28
CA TRP A 138 18.86 -0.19 -21.74
C TRP A 138 18.45 -1.66 -21.88
N GLN A 139 17.51 -2.13 -21.05
CA GLN A 139 16.98 -3.51 -21.12
C GLN A 139 15.88 -3.70 -22.17
N GLY A 140 15.65 -2.70 -23.04
CA GLY A 140 14.51 -2.68 -23.93
C GLY A 140 13.21 -2.39 -23.18
N ILE A 141 12.09 -2.86 -23.73
CA ILE A 141 10.74 -2.50 -23.27
C ILE A 141 10.47 -2.82 -21.79
N ASN A 142 11.11 -3.84 -21.23
CA ASN A 142 10.96 -4.20 -19.83
C ASN A 142 11.36 -3.07 -18.88
N GLY A 143 12.36 -2.27 -19.25
CA GLY A 143 12.82 -1.13 -18.46
C GLY A 143 11.72 -0.11 -18.16
N PRO A 144 11.17 0.60 -19.18
CA PRO A 144 10.10 1.57 -18.99
C PRO A 144 8.81 0.94 -18.45
N VAL A 145 8.48 -0.31 -18.83
CA VAL A 145 7.31 -1.03 -18.29
C VAL A 145 7.41 -1.17 -16.79
N PHE A 146 8.49 -1.74 -16.27
CA PHE A 146 8.67 -1.92 -14.83
C PHE A 146 8.87 -0.59 -14.10
N ALA A 147 9.53 0.39 -14.71
CA ALA A 147 9.69 1.70 -14.12
C ALA A 147 8.35 2.39 -13.87
N LEU A 148 7.41 2.35 -14.84
CA LEU A 148 6.07 2.90 -14.65
C LEU A 148 5.27 2.13 -13.61
N ILE A 149 5.28 0.79 -13.66
CA ILE A 149 4.57 -0.04 -12.66
C ILE A 149 5.08 0.29 -11.24
N ALA A 150 6.39 0.41 -11.06
CA ALA A 150 7.01 0.74 -9.76
C ALA A 150 6.72 2.18 -9.31
N LEU A 151 6.86 3.18 -10.18
CA LEU A 151 6.59 4.58 -9.81
C LEU A 151 5.11 4.81 -9.53
N ASP A 152 4.22 4.08 -10.20
CA ASP A 152 2.79 4.27 -10.05
C ASP A 152 2.14 3.35 -9.02
N SER A 153 2.93 2.52 -8.33
CA SER A 153 2.39 1.59 -7.34
C SER A 153 1.82 2.32 -6.13
N ASP A 154 2.56 3.28 -5.57
CA ASP A 154 2.11 4.19 -4.53
C ASP A 154 2.15 5.67 -4.98
N ASN A 155 2.02 5.89 -6.29
CA ASN A 155 2.02 7.25 -6.86
C ASN A 155 3.28 8.07 -6.51
N TYR A 156 4.46 7.42 -6.47
CA TYR A 156 5.73 8.09 -6.24
C TYR A 156 5.94 9.26 -7.20
N SER A 157 6.45 10.37 -6.68
CA SER A 157 6.88 11.48 -7.53
C SER A 157 7.95 11.02 -8.51
N MET A 158 8.06 11.68 -9.67
CA MET A 158 9.16 11.38 -10.58
C MET A 158 10.48 11.78 -9.91
N PRO A 159 11.42 10.84 -9.67
CA PRO A 159 12.63 11.15 -8.93
C PRO A 159 13.63 11.94 -9.79
N GLU A 160 14.31 12.90 -9.16
CA GLU A 160 15.41 13.63 -9.77
C GLU A 160 16.71 12.83 -9.65
N ASN A 161 17.41 12.63 -10.76
CA ASN A 161 18.71 11.98 -10.76
C ASN A 161 19.77 12.92 -11.37
N PRO A 162 20.52 13.65 -10.55
CA PRO A 162 21.52 14.60 -11.05
C PRO A 162 22.70 13.93 -11.77
N LYS A 163 22.84 12.60 -11.66
CA LYS A 163 23.86 11.81 -12.38
C LYS A 163 23.35 11.26 -13.70
N ALA A 164 22.05 11.34 -13.99
CA ALA A 164 21.48 10.85 -15.23
C ALA A 164 21.98 11.69 -16.41
N LYS A 165 22.42 11.02 -17.48
CA LYS A 165 22.76 11.71 -18.74
C LYS A 165 21.51 12.32 -19.39
N VAL A 166 20.39 11.65 -19.24
CA VAL A 166 19.06 12.13 -19.64
C VAL A 166 18.11 11.88 -18.48
N GLN A 167 17.63 12.96 -17.87
CA GLN A 167 16.61 12.90 -16.83
C GLN A 167 15.32 12.32 -17.41
N ALA A 168 14.82 11.26 -16.79
CA ALA A 168 13.57 10.63 -17.18
C ALA A 168 12.36 11.46 -16.76
N THR A 169 11.27 11.25 -17.50
CA THR A 169 9.91 11.67 -17.13
C THR A 169 8.97 10.50 -17.40
N ARG A 170 7.79 10.49 -16.77
CA ARG A 170 6.74 9.50 -17.07
C ARG A 170 6.38 9.47 -18.55
N ASP A 171 6.20 10.64 -19.16
CA ASP A 171 5.88 10.75 -20.59
C ASP A 171 6.95 10.12 -21.48
N MET A 172 8.23 10.20 -21.12
CA MET A 172 9.29 9.55 -21.88
C MET A 172 9.20 8.03 -21.81
N TYR A 173 8.89 7.46 -20.64
CA TYR A 173 8.66 6.01 -20.52
C TYR A 173 7.41 5.56 -21.25
N ILE A 174 6.31 6.31 -21.17
CA ILE A 174 5.08 6.04 -21.91
C ILE A 174 5.39 6.04 -23.41
N ASN A 175 5.99 7.12 -23.93
CA ASN A 175 6.29 7.24 -25.35
C ASN A 175 7.26 6.15 -25.84
N GLU A 176 8.23 5.74 -25.02
CA GLU A 176 9.14 4.63 -25.37
C GLU A 176 8.39 3.29 -25.46
N ILE A 177 7.40 3.04 -24.59
CA ILE A 177 6.53 1.86 -24.70
C ILE A 177 5.69 1.98 -25.98
N LEU A 178 4.97 3.08 -26.19
CA LEU A 178 4.08 3.26 -27.35
C LEU A 178 4.83 3.10 -28.69
N LYS A 179 6.07 3.61 -28.77
CA LYS A 179 6.92 3.51 -29.96
C LYS A 179 7.25 2.05 -30.35
N ARG A 180 7.23 1.13 -29.39
CA ARG A 180 7.60 -0.28 -29.58
C ARG A 180 6.43 -1.18 -29.96
N GLN A 181 5.22 -0.63 -30.08
CA GLN A 181 4.07 -1.39 -30.53
C GLN A 181 4.30 -1.93 -31.95
N LEU A 182 4.01 -3.22 -32.13
CA LEU A 182 4.14 -3.91 -33.41
C LEU A 182 2.94 -3.65 -34.32
N PRO A 183 3.07 -3.88 -35.65
CA PRO A 183 1.97 -3.67 -36.60
C PRO A 183 0.71 -4.51 -36.35
N ASP A 184 0.82 -5.62 -35.63
CA ASP A 184 -0.31 -6.46 -35.22
C ASP A 184 -1.04 -5.96 -33.96
N GLY A 185 -0.51 -4.90 -33.33
CA GLY A 185 -1.11 -4.15 -32.24
C GLY A 185 -0.56 -4.46 -30.85
N GLY A 186 0.21 -5.54 -30.68
CA GLY A 186 0.81 -5.89 -29.39
C GLY A 186 2.29 -5.52 -29.29
N PHE A 187 3.00 -6.21 -28.41
CA PHE A 187 4.40 -5.92 -28.08
C PHE A 187 5.21 -7.22 -27.98
N SER A 188 6.51 -7.12 -28.21
CA SER A 188 7.47 -8.19 -28.01
C SER A 188 8.74 -7.65 -27.33
N LEU A 189 9.67 -8.53 -26.98
CA LEU A 189 10.88 -8.14 -26.25
C LEU A 189 11.76 -7.17 -27.07
N TYR A 190 11.85 -7.37 -28.38
CA TYR A 190 12.65 -6.57 -29.31
C TYR A 190 11.80 -5.69 -30.23
N GLY A 191 10.47 -5.73 -30.11
CA GLY A 191 9.55 -5.01 -30.98
C GLY A 191 9.87 -3.51 -31.12
N GLY A 192 9.87 -3.03 -32.36
CA GLY A 192 10.15 -1.63 -32.70
C GLY A 192 11.61 -1.21 -32.61
N THR A 193 12.57 -2.13 -32.47
CA THR A 193 14.01 -1.85 -32.55
C THR A 193 14.69 -2.46 -33.78
N GLU A 194 15.90 -2.01 -34.10
CA GLU A 194 16.69 -2.52 -35.23
C GLU A 194 17.15 -3.98 -34.99
N GLU A 195 17.15 -4.43 -33.74
CA GLU A 195 17.52 -5.79 -33.32
C GLU A 195 16.37 -6.81 -33.43
N ALA A 196 15.18 -6.40 -33.89
CA ALA A 196 14.01 -7.26 -34.10
C ALA A 196 14.16 -8.20 -35.31
N ASP A 197 15.33 -8.81 -35.52
CA ASP A 197 15.51 -9.86 -36.54
C ASP A 197 14.59 -11.04 -36.17
N ASP A 198 13.53 -11.20 -36.97
CA ASP A 198 12.43 -12.17 -36.83
C ASP A 198 11.44 -11.96 -35.65
N ASP A 199 11.62 -10.96 -34.77
CA ASP A 199 10.72 -10.63 -33.64
C ASP A 199 9.62 -9.61 -34.02
N TYR A 200 8.86 -9.91 -35.07
CA TYR A 200 7.72 -9.08 -35.52
C TYR A 200 6.36 -9.58 -35.04
N GLN A 201 6.33 -10.59 -34.17
CA GLN A 201 5.09 -11.15 -33.63
C GLN A 201 4.94 -10.75 -32.17
N SER A 202 3.76 -10.28 -31.82
CA SER A 202 3.44 -9.96 -30.43
C SER A 202 3.57 -11.18 -29.53
N ASP A 203 4.22 -10.99 -28.40
CA ASP A 203 4.30 -11.94 -27.31
C ASP A 203 3.22 -11.62 -26.26
N PRO A 204 2.43 -12.60 -25.78
CA PRO A 204 1.35 -12.33 -24.84
C PRO A 204 1.86 -11.77 -23.50
N ASP A 205 3.04 -12.18 -23.01
CA ASP A 205 3.57 -11.74 -21.72
C ASP A 205 3.97 -10.28 -21.82
N ILE A 206 4.78 -9.92 -22.82
CA ILE A 206 5.23 -8.54 -23.02
C ILE A 206 4.05 -7.62 -23.35
N THR A 207 3.10 -8.09 -24.16
CA THR A 207 1.90 -7.31 -24.46
C THR A 207 1.08 -7.04 -23.20
N ALA A 208 0.86 -8.05 -22.36
CA ALA A 208 0.13 -7.88 -21.11
C ALA A 208 0.88 -7.00 -20.10
N MET A 209 2.20 -7.13 -19.99
CA MET A 209 3.02 -6.29 -19.11
C MET A 209 3.01 -4.82 -19.56
N ALA A 210 3.07 -4.55 -20.87
CA ALA A 210 2.91 -3.19 -21.40
C ALA A 210 1.53 -2.60 -21.02
N LEU A 211 0.46 -3.40 -21.12
CA LEU A 211 -0.87 -2.98 -20.69
C LEU A 211 -0.95 -2.67 -19.18
N GLN A 212 -0.28 -3.46 -18.33
CA GLN A 212 -0.20 -3.19 -16.88
C GLN A 212 0.42 -1.81 -16.60
N ALA A 213 1.49 -1.44 -17.31
CA ALA A 213 2.15 -0.15 -17.17
C ALA A 213 1.28 1.01 -17.69
N LEU A 214 0.60 0.82 -18.82
CA LEU A 214 -0.22 1.85 -19.47
C LEU A 214 -1.59 2.09 -18.81
N ALA A 215 -2.00 1.22 -17.88
CA ALA A 215 -3.34 1.24 -17.29
C ALA A 215 -3.69 2.55 -16.56
N LYS A 216 -2.73 3.31 -16.01
CA LYS A 216 -3.00 4.60 -15.34
C LYS A 216 -3.29 5.75 -16.30
N TYR A 217 -2.86 5.61 -17.55
CA TYR A 217 -2.69 6.70 -18.50
C TYR A 217 -3.77 6.69 -19.59
N GLN A 218 -4.93 6.09 -19.29
CA GLN A 218 -6.05 5.92 -20.24
C GLN A 218 -6.80 7.22 -20.54
N ASP A 219 -6.47 8.30 -19.83
CA ASP A 219 -6.91 9.66 -20.13
C ASP A 219 -6.22 10.24 -21.37
N ARG A 220 -5.03 9.73 -21.74
CA ARG A 220 -4.36 10.07 -23.00
C ARG A 220 -4.95 9.27 -24.17
N GLU A 221 -5.34 9.97 -25.24
CA GLU A 221 -5.97 9.36 -26.42
C GLU A 221 -5.06 8.37 -27.16
N ASP A 222 -3.76 8.67 -27.25
CA ASP A 222 -2.76 7.81 -27.90
C ASP A 222 -2.54 6.52 -27.10
N VAL A 223 -2.40 6.62 -25.78
CA VAL A 223 -2.30 5.47 -24.88
C VAL A 223 -3.55 4.60 -24.96
N LYS A 224 -4.74 5.21 -24.92
CA LYS A 224 -6.01 4.48 -25.02
C LYS A 224 -6.13 3.72 -26.35
N LYS A 225 -5.73 4.34 -27.46
CA LYS A 225 -5.73 3.70 -28.77
C LYS A 225 -4.82 2.47 -28.80
N VAL A 226 -3.57 2.63 -28.36
CA VAL A 226 -2.59 1.53 -28.30
C VAL A 226 -3.05 0.42 -27.36
N THR A 227 -3.71 0.78 -26.25
CA THR A 227 -4.28 -0.18 -25.30
C THR A 227 -5.35 -1.05 -25.95
N GLU A 228 -6.29 -0.47 -26.70
CA GLU A 228 -7.33 -1.25 -27.39
C GLU A 228 -6.75 -2.16 -28.49
N GLU A 229 -5.77 -1.67 -29.26
CA GLU A 229 -5.08 -2.48 -30.28
C GLU A 229 -4.33 -3.68 -29.66
N ALA A 230 -3.69 -3.47 -28.50
CA ALA A 230 -3.01 -4.52 -27.74
C ALA A 230 -4.00 -5.52 -27.12
N LEU A 231 -5.16 -5.07 -26.62
CA LEU A 231 -6.23 -5.96 -26.15
C LEU A 231 -6.79 -6.82 -27.29
N ASP A 232 -6.97 -6.24 -28.48
CA ASP A 232 -7.38 -6.97 -29.68
C ASP A 232 -6.33 -8.00 -30.11
N CYS A 233 -5.04 -7.64 -30.01
CA CYS A 233 -3.94 -8.57 -30.24
C CYS A 233 -3.99 -9.75 -29.25
N LEU A 234 -4.07 -9.49 -27.95
CA LEU A 234 -4.21 -10.53 -26.93
C LEU A 234 -5.45 -11.40 -27.14
N SER A 235 -6.57 -10.84 -27.57
CA SER A 235 -7.77 -11.63 -27.88
C SER A 235 -7.55 -12.62 -29.04
N LYS A 236 -6.71 -12.26 -30.02
CA LYS A 236 -6.35 -13.12 -31.16
C LYS A 236 -5.31 -14.18 -30.79
N LEU A 237 -4.35 -13.84 -29.92
CA LEU A 237 -3.32 -14.76 -29.44
C LEU A 237 -3.88 -15.84 -28.50
N GLN A 238 -5.03 -15.60 -27.86
CA GLN A 238 -5.63 -16.55 -26.93
C GLN A 238 -6.09 -17.83 -27.65
N ASN A 239 -5.66 -18.98 -27.13
CA ASN A 239 -6.02 -20.28 -27.69
C ASN A 239 -7.46 -20.70 -27.35
N ASN A 240 -7.92 -21.77 -27.99
CA ASN A 240 -9.29 -22.31 -27.83
C ASN A 240 -9.64 -22.81 -26.42
N LYS A 241 -8.65 -22.97 -25.54
CA LYS A 241 -8.79 -23.37 -24.13
C LYS A 241 -8.79 -22.16 -23.18
N GLY A 242 -8.78 -20.94 -23.72
CA GLY A 242 -8.69 -19.70 -22.94
C GLY A 242 -7.29 -19.38 -22.42
N GLY A 243 -6.25 -20.08 -22.87
CA GLY A 243 -4.86 -19.88 -22.45
C GLY A 243 -4.01 -19.15 -23.49
N TYR A 244 -2.73 -19.01 -23.19
CA TYR A 244 -1.74 -18.37 -24.05
C TYR A 244 -0.51 -19.26 -24.19
N ALA A 245 0.21 -19.08 -25.29
CA ALA A 245 1.52 -19.65 -25.50
C ALA A 245 2.52 -18.53 -25.75
N SER A 246 3.62 -18.54 -25.03
CA SER A 246 4.80 -17.71 -25.30
C SER A 246 5.90 -18.62 -25.82
N TRP A 247 6.64 -18.19 -26.84
CA TRP A 247 7.67 -19.01 -27.51
C TRP A 247 7.20 -20.42 -27.94
N ASN A 248 5.92 -20.53 -28.33
CA ASN A 248 5.22 -21.78 -28.71
C ASN A 248 4.96 -22.78 -27.57
N GLU A 249 5.06 -22.36 -26.31
CA GLU A 249 4.76 -23.21 -25.15
C GLU A 249 3.55 -22.66 -24.36
N GLU A 250 2.46 -23.44 -24.30
CA GLU A 250 1.30 -23.13 -23.45
C GLU A 250 1.71 -23.19 -21.98
N ASN A 251 1.61 -22.07 -21.26
CA ASN A 251 2.10 -21.97 -19.89
C ASN A 251 1.21 -21.12 -18.97
N SER A 252 1.41 -21.28 -17.67
CA SER A 252 0.63 -20.61 -16.62
C SER A 252 0.92 -19.12 -16.53
N GLU A 253 2.17 -18.73 -16.76
CA GLU A 253 2.71 -17.38 -16.57
C GLU A 253 2.12 -16.40 -17.58
N SER A 254 2.01 -16.80 -18.84
CA SER A 254 1.37 -15.99 -19.89
C SER A 254 -0.09 -15.67 -19.55
N VAL A 255 -0.84 -16.65 -19.03
CA VAL A 255 -2.23 -16.42 -18.60
C VAL A 255 -2.28 -15.53 -17.36
N ALA A 256 -1.34 -15.69 -16.43
CA ALA A 256 -1.21 -14.87 -15.24
C ALA A 256 -0.98 -13.38 -15.58
N GLN A 257 -0.11 -13.08 -16.56
CA GLN A 257 0.14 -11.71 -17.02
C GLN A 257 -1.12 -11.06 -17.59
N VAL A 258 -1.89 -11.78 -18.41
CA VAL A 258 -3.13 -11.26 -19.01
C VAL A 258 -4.19 -11.00 -17.95
N ILE A 259 -4.34 -11.89 -16.95
CA ILE A 259 -5.25 -11.65 -15.82
C ILE A 259 -4.86 -10.39 -15.06
N ALA A 260 -3.57 -10.20 -14.77
CA ALA A 260 -3.08 -9.00 -14.10
C ALA A 260 -3.35 -7.74 -14.94
N ALA A 261 -3.11 -7.78 -16.25
CA ALA A 261 -3.36 -6.67 -17.17
C ALA A 261 -4.84 -6.25 -17.19
N LEU A 262 -5.77 -7.21 -17.30
CA LEU A 262 -7.21 -6.91 -17.24
C LEU A 262 -7.61 -6.34 -15.87
N GLY A 263 -7.03 -6.87 -14.79
CA GLY A 263 -7.22 -6.35 -13.44
C GLY A 263 -6.77 -4.90 -13.29
N GLU A 264 -5.60 -4.53 -13.83
CA GLU A 264 -5.08 -3.16 -13.82
C GLU A 264 -5.95 -2.21 -14.65
N LEU A 265 -6.49 -2.67 -15.78
CA LEU A 265 -7.36 -1.89 -16.66
C LEU A 265 -8.82 -1.81 -16.18
N GLY A 266 -9.17 -2.53 -15.11
CA GLY A 266 -10.56 -2.62 -14.63
C GLY A 266 -11.49 -3.36 -15.59
N ILE A 267 -10.94 -4.19 -16.49
CA ILE A 267 -11.72 -5.00 -17.44
C ILE A 267 -12.15 -6.30 -16.75
N SER A 268 -13.42 -6.67 -16.92
CA SER A 268 -13.96 -7.91 -16.38
C SER A 268 -13.24 -9.13 -16.95
N LEU A 269 -12.93 -10.12 -16.10
CA LEU A 269 -12.40 -11.41 -16.57
C LEU A 269 -13.43 -12.25 -17.35
N ASP A 270 -14.70 -11.84 -17.34
CA ASP A 270 -15.77 -12.38 -18.18
C ASP A 270 -15.93 -11.61 -19.50
N ASP A 271 -15.04 -10.65 -19.82
CA ASP A 271 -15.07 -9.92 -21.09
C ASP A 271 -15.05 -10.91 -22.27
N PRO A 272 -16.05 -10.87 -23.18
CA PRO A 272 -16.19 -11.83 -24.26
C PRO A 272 -14.96 -11.94 -25.19
N ARG A 273 -14.12 -10.91 -25.26
CA ARG A 273 -12.85 -10.96 -26.00
C ARG A 273 -11.92 -12.04 -25.45
N PHE A 274 -12.00 -12.34 -24.16
CA PHE A 274 -11.09 -13.22 -23.41
C PHE A 274 -11.74 -14.55 -22.96
N VAL A 275 -12.91 -14.88 -23.50
CA VAL A 275 -13.60 -16.16 -23.26
C VAL A 275 -13.66 -16.96 -24.57
N LYS A 276 -12.95 -18.10 -24.64
CA LYS A 276 -12.87 -18.93 -25.85
C LYS A 276 -13.52 -20.29 -25.63
N ASN A 277 -14.53 -20.61 -26.44
CA ASN A 277 -15.30 -21.87 -26.34
C ASN A 277 -15.85 -22.14 -24.93
N GLY A 278 -16.26 -21.08 -24.22
CA GLY A 278 -16.74 -21.17 -22.84
C GLY A 278 -15.64 -21.30 -21.77
N ASN A 279 -14.36 -21.29 -22.15
CA ASN A 279 -13.24 -21.29 -21.21
C ASN A 279 -12.80 -19.85 -20.94
N THR A 280 -12.78 -19.48 -19.66
CA THR A 280 -12.21 -18.22 -19.17
C THR A 280 -10.71 -18.35 -18.93
N LEU A 281 -10.01 -17.23 -18.74
CA LEU A 281 -8.62 -17.18 -18.31
C LEU A 281 -8.40 -17.96 -17.00
N LEU A 282 -9.31 -17.80 -16.03
CA LEU A 282 -9.25 -18.51 -14.75
C LEU A 282 -9.45 -20.02 -14.93
N ASN A 283 -10.35 -20.46 -15.81
CA ASN A 283 -10.49 -21.89 -16.08
C ASN A 283 -9.20 -22.47 -16.64
N ASN A 284 -8.53 -21.76 -17.54
CA ASN A 284 -7.25 -22.18 -18.08
C ASN A 284 -6.16 -22.22 -17.01
N LEU A 285 -5.99 -21.14 -16.23
CA LEU A 285 -4.99 -21.06 -15.16
C LEU A 285 -5.15 -22.18 -14.12
N MET A 286 -6.40 -22.53 -13.77
CA MET A 286 -6.69 -23.64 -12.84
C MET A 286 -6.25 -25.01 -13.36
N THR A 287 -5.99 -25.19 -14.66
CA THR A 287 -5.47 -26.47 -15.19
C THR A 287 -4.01 -26.74 -14.80
N PHE A 288 -3.27 -25.69 -14.42
CA PHE A 288 -1.88 -25.77 -13.95
C PHE A 288 -1.76 -25.93 -12.43
N TYR A 289 -2.87 -25.82 -11.69
CA TYR A 289 -2.88 -25.90 -10.24
C TYR A 289 -2.62 -27.34 -9.75
N ILE A 290 -1.65 -27.49 -8.87
CA ILE A 290 -1.31 -28.74 -8.18
C ILE A 290 -1.60 -28.56 -6.70
N LYS A 291 -2.67 -29.21 -6.21
CA LYS A 291 -3.13 -29.08 -4.82
C LYS A 291 -2.01 -29.30 -3.79
N ASN A 292 -1.86 -28.36 -2.86
CA ASN A 292 -0.83 -28.23 -1.83
C ASN A 292 0.61 -28.04 -2.36
N GLN A 293 0.77 -27.78 -3.66
CA GLN A 293 2.07 -27.68 -4.34
C GLN A 293 2.19 -26.45 -5.24
N GLY A 294 1.19 -25.57 -5.29
CA GLY A 294 1.22 -24.39 -6.15
C GLY A 294 0.86 -24.71 -7.60
N PHE A 295 1.64 -24.24 -8.56
CA PHE A 295 1.37 -24.34 -9.99
C PHE A 295 2.55 -24.94 -10.76
N SER A 296 2.25 -25.63 -11.85
CA SER A 296 3.23 -26.03 -12.86
C SER A 296 3.37 -24.98 -13.96
N HIS A 297 4.54 -24.97 -14.61
CA HIS A 297 4.78 -24.13 -15.79
C HIS A 297 3.90 -24.59 -16.97
N THR A 298 3.97 -25.88 -17.31
CA THR A 298 3.17 -26.52 -18.35
C THR A 298 2.13 -27.46 -17.76
N ILE A 299 1.09 -27.78 -18.55
CA ILE A 299 0.15 -28.85 -18.23
C ILE A 299 0.94 -30.16 -18.11
N ASP A 300 0.64 -30.97 -17.10
CA ASP A 300 1.34 -32.21 -16.72
C ASP A 300 2.80 -32.02 -16.21
N GLY A 301 3.27 -30.79 -16.09
CA GLY A 301 4.52 -30.44 -15.44
C GLY A 301 4.49 -30.66 -13.92
N GLY A 302 5.67 -30.69 -13.29
CA GLY A 302 5.79 -30.62 -11.84
C GLY A 302 5.59 -29.19 -11.31
N SER A 303 5.42 -29.08 -9.99
CA SER A 303 5.40 -27.78 -9.32
C SER A 303 6.64 -26.95 -9.67
N ASN A 304 6.43 -25.68 -10.02
CA ASN A 304 7.45 -24.72 -10.38
C ASN A 304 7.22 -23.43 -9.58
N LEU A 305 8.24 -22.94 -8.87
CA LEU A 305 8.07 -21.82 -7.95
C LEU A 305 7.75 -20.50 -8.67
N MET A 306 8.34 -20.26 -9.85
CA MET A 306 8.05 -19.06 -10.65
C MET A 306 6.62 -19.08 -11.19
N ALA A 307 6.20 -20.21 -11.77
CA ALA A 307 4.82 -20.44 -12.18
C ALA A 307 3.86 -20.24 -11.00
N THR A 308 4.22 -20.77 -9.83
CA THR A 308 3.44 -20.67 -8.59
C THR A 308 3.28 -19.22 -8.15
N GLU A 309 4.35 -18.45 -8.05
CA GLU A 309 4.31 -17.07 -7.59
C GLU A 309 3.55 -16.16 -8.57
N GLN A 310 3.73 -16.37 -9.89
CA GLN A 310 3.01 -15.59 -10.90
C GLN A 310 1.53 -15.94 -10.98
N ALA A 311 1.19 -17.23 -11.01
CA ALA A 311 -0.19 -17.68 -10.94
C ALA A 311 -0.86 -17.17 -9.65
N PHE A 312 -0.15 -17.20 -8.51
CA PHE A 312 -0.67 -16.74 -7.24
C PHE A 312 -1.06 -15.26 -7.25
N TYR A 313 -0.16 -14.36 -7.66
CA TYR A 313 -0.52 -12.94 -7.70
C TYR A 313 -1.62 -12.66 -8.73
N ALA A 314 -1.73 -13.45 -9.80
CA ALA A 314 -2.80 -13.30 -10.79
C ALA A 314 -4.16 -13.69 -10.20
N LEU A 315 -4.23 -14.76 -9.40
CA LEU A 315 -5.46 -15.10 -8.66
C LEU A 315 -5.81 -14.04 -7.64
N VAL A 316 -4.81 -13.46 -6.98
CA VAL A 316 -5.00 -12.31 -6.10
C VAL A 316 -5.56 -11.12 -6.88
N ALA A 317 -4.99 -10.77 -8.04
CA ALA A 317 -5.49 -9.71 -8.90
C ALA A 317 -6.96 -9.95 -9.31
N ALA A 318 -7.30 -11.19 -9.69
CA ALA A 318 -8.66 -11.59 -10.00
C ALA A 318 -9.62 -11.43 -8.81
N ASN A 319 -9.20 -11.85 -7.60
CA ASN A 319 -10.01 -11.70 -6.39
C ASN A 319 -10.20 -10.22 -6.01
N ARG A 320 -9.16 -9.40 -6.15
CA ARG A 320 -9.22 -7.96 -5.87
C ARG A 320 -10.18 -7.24 -6.82
N SER A 321 -10.10 -7.54 -8.12
CA SER A 321 -11.07 -7.05 -9.12
C SER A 321 -12.51 -7.45 -8.78
N LYS A 322 -12.73 -8.73 -8.41
CA LYS A 322 -14.05 -9.22 -8.03
C LYS A 322 -14.60 -8.60 -6.75
N THR A 323 -13.74 -8.23 -5.81
CA THR A 323 -14.12 -7.67 -4.50
C THR A 323 -14.07 -6.15 -4.45
N GLY A 324 -13.81 -5.48 -5.58
CA GLY A 324 -13.82 -4.02 -5.69
C GLY A 324 -12.65 -3.33 -4.98
N LYS A 325 -11.55 -4.04 -4.74
CA LYS A 325 -10.30 -3.45 -4.21
C LYS A 325 -9.48 -2.84 -5.33
N ASN A 326 -8.45 -2.07 -4.98
CA ASN A 326 -7.51 -1.59 -6.00
C ASN A 326 -6.84 -2.78 -6.69
N SER A 327 -6.37 -2.55 -7.91
CA SER A 327 -5.65 -3.57 -8.68
C SER A 327 -4.36 -4.02 -7.97
N LEU A 328 -3.71 -5.04 -8.51
CA LEU A 328 -2.56 -5.69 -7.88
C LEU A 328 -1.44 -4.68 -7.60
N TYR A 329 -1.11 -3.88 -8.60
CA TYR A 329 -0.02 -2.91 -8.55
C TYR A 329 -0.45 -1.53 -8.07
N ARG A 330 -1.75 -1.21 -7.98
CA ARG A 330 -2.23 0.03 -7.35
C ARG A 330 -2.29 -0.13 -5.84
N MET A 331 -1.19 0.15 -5.19
CA MET A 331 -0.93 -0.05 -3.77
C MET A 331 -1.32 1.17 -2.91
N GLY A 332 -2.02 2.17 -3.45
CA GLY A 332 -2.60 3.23 -2.60
C GLY A 332 -3.69 2.75 -1.61
N ASP A 333 -4.06 1.46 -1.65
CA ASP A 333 -4.87 0.80 -0.61
C ASP A 333 -4.10 -0.30 0.15
N THR A 334 -2.80 -0.50 -0.14
CA THR A 334 -1.94 -1.08 0.90
C THR A 334 -1.86 -0.01 1.96
N ASP A 335 -2.07 -0.40 3.21
CA ASP A 335 -1.57 0.37 4.33
C ASP A 335 -0.06 0.53 4.12
N THR A 336 0.41 1.58 3.42
CA THR A 336 1.85 1.90 3.26
C THR A 336 2.46 2.40 4.57
N ALA A 337 1.83 2.02 5.69
CA ALA A 337 2.20 2.35 7.04
C ALA A 337 2.21 1.10 7.94
N GLN A 338 2.58 -0.08 7.43
CA GLN A 338 3.21 -1.18 8.18
C GLN A 338 4.09 -1.90 7.16
N ILE A 339 5.38 -2.07 7.35
CA ILE A 339 5.99 -2.76 8.48
C ILE A 339 7.36 -2.10 8.77
N VAL A 340 7.75 -1.95 10.03
CA VAL A 340 9.13 -2.15 10.53
C VAL A 340 8.91 -2.69 11.92
N ASN A 341 9.25 -3.94 12.15
CA ASN A 341 9.51 -4.52 13.48
C ASN A 341 10.57 -5.64 13.31
N PRO A 342 11.02 -6.42 14.32
CA PRO A 342 10.62 -6.47 15.72
C PRO A 342 11.88 -6.44 16.66
N PRO A 343 11.77 -6.65 17.98
CA PRO A 343 11.30 -7.92 18.55
C PRO A 343 10.15 -7.78 19.55
N ALA A 344 9.32 -8.82 19.60
CA ALA A 344 8.44 -9.06 20.73
C ALA A 344 9.24 -9.61 21.93
N GLU A 345 9.23 -8.88 23.03
CA GLU A 345 9.03 -9.36 24.42
C GLU A 345 8.92 -8.10 25.30
N ASP A 346 7.92 -8.06 26.18
CA ASP A 346 7.61 -6.97 27.14
C ASP A 346 8.78 -6.01 27.43
N THR A 347 8.84 -4.89 26.70
CA THR A 347 9.47 -3.62 27.14
C THR A 347 8.99 -2.49 26.23
N GLU A 348 8.57 -1.39 26.85
CA GLU A 348 8.24 -0.10 26.24
C GLU A 348 9.40 0.40 25.34
N ILE A 349 9.29 0.30 24.01
CA ILE A 349 10.15 1.08 23.09
C ILE A 349 9.29 1.57 21.92
N GLY A 350 9.02 2.87 21.92
CA GLY A 350 8.14 3.54 20.97
C GLY A 350 8.86 4.04 19.73
N LEU A 351 8.12 4.81 18.92
CA LEU A 351 8.52 5.22 17.57
C LEU A 351 9.91 5.88 17.56
N PRO A 352 10.83 5.50 16.64
CA PRO A 352 12.18 6.08 16.56
C PRO A 352 12.16 7.61 16.51
N GLY A 353 13.03 8.23 17.32
CA GLY A 353 13.08 9.69 17.48
C GLY A 353 11.95 10.28 18.33
N LYS A 354 10.96 9.50 18.75
CA LYS A 354 9.81 9.91 19.58
C LYS A 354 9.89 9.33 20.98
N HIS A 355 9.03 9.77 21.88
CA HIS A 355 8.86 9.16 23.20
C HIS A 355 8.41 7.72 23.04
N THR A 356 8.92 6.83 23.89
CA THR A 356 8.73 5.37 23.82
C THR A 356 7.28 4.88 23.92
N ASP A 357 6.36 5.77 24.20
CA ASP A 357 4.95 5.44 24.44
C ASP A 357 4.03 6.06 23.40
N VAL A 358 4.58 6.90 22.51
CA VAL A 358 3.84 7.47 21.39
C VAL A 358 3.60 6.38 20.35
N LYS A 359 2.35 6.26 19.90
CA LYS A 359 1.89 5.29 18.91
C LYS A 359 1.19 5.99 17.76
N LEU A 360 1.30 5.39 16.58
CA LEU A 360 0.51 5.77 15.41
C LEU A 360 -0.95 5.39 15.63
N MET A 361 -1.88 6.29 15.30
CA MET A 361 -3.32 6.03 15.37
C MET A 361 -3.84 5.65 13.99
N LEU A 362 -4.20 4.38 13.82
CA LEU A 362 -4.71 3.85 12.54
C LEU A 362 -6.13 4.32 12.26
N ILE A 363 -6.51 4.33 10.98
CA ILE A 363 -7.89 4.54 10.56
C ILE A 363 -8.72 3.35 11.04
N ILE A 364 -9.73 3.64 11.86
CA ILE A 364 -10.67 2.64 12.42
C ILE A 364 -12.09 2.78 11.85
N THR A 365 -12.38 3.90 11.20
CA THR A 365 -13.68 4.16 10.56
C THR A 365 -13.47 4.95 9.27
N PRO A 366 -13.04 4.30 8.17
CA PRO A 366 -12.82 4.96 6.88
C PRO A 366 -14.06 5.72 6.39
N GLY A 367 -13.87 6.92 5.85
CA GLY A 367 -14.95 7.76 5.33
C GLY A 367 -15.81 8.40 6.42
N LYS A 368 -15.38 8.43 7.68
CA LYS A 368 -16.11 9.10 8.76
C LYS A 368 -16.17 10.61 8.49
N THR A 369 -17.38 11.12 8.31
CA THR A 369 -17.67 12.54 8.10
C THR A 369 -18.84 13.02 8.96
N PHE A 370 -19.12 14.34 8.90
CA PHE A 370 -20.22 15.01 9.61
C PHE A 370 -21.01 15.91 8.65
N ASP A 371 -22.31 16.02 8.85
CA ASP A 371 -23.23 16.72 7.94
C ASP A 371 -22.95 18.24 7.89
N ASP A 372 -22.43 18.81 8.99
CA ASP A 372 -22.24 20.25 9.17
C ASP A 372 -20.87 20.78 8.71
N ILE A 373 -19.96 19.92 8.24
CA ILE A 373 -18.60 20.32 7.81
C ILE A 373 -18.40 20.35 6.30
N GLY A 374 -19.45 20.13 5.50
CA GLY A 374 -19.34 19.89 4.04
C GLY A 374 -18.51 20.92 3.26
N ASN A 375 -18.63 22.21 3.59
CA ASN A 375 -17.86 23.32 3.00
C ASN A 375 -16.90 23.98 4.01
N HIS A 376 -16.66 23.35 5.16
CA HIS A 376 -15.84 23.95 6.21
C HIS A 376 -14.35 23.83 5.87
N ILE A 377 -13.57 24.89 6.08
CA ILE A 377 -12.13 24.97 5.74
C ILE A 377 -11.24 23.92 6.43
N ALA A 378 -11.77 23.29 7.48
CA ALA A 378 -11.09 22.28 8.28
C ALA A 378 -11.60 20.86 8.00
N LYS A 379 -12.45 20.67 6.98
CA LYS A 379 -13.11 19.40 6.69
C LYS A 379 -12.10 18.24 6.64
N SER A 380 -11.05 18.36 5.84
CA SER A 380 -10.03 17.31 5.69
C SER A 380 -9.34 16.97 7.02
N SER A 381 -8.95 17.98 7.81
CA SER A 381 -8.34 17.75 9.13
C SER A 381 -9.31 17.10 10.12
N ILE A 382 -10.60 17.46 10.06
CA ILE A 382 -11.64 16.89 10.93
C ILE A 382 -11.89 15.43 10.54
N GLU A 383 -12.05 15.12 9.26
CA GLU A 383 -12.28 13.77 8.76
C GLU A 383 -11.08 12.87 9.07
N ALA A 384 -9.85 13.29 8.76
CA ALA A 384 -8.64 12.50 9.03
C ALA A 384 -8.48 12.10 10.50
N LEU A 385 -8.79 13.02 11.44
CA LEU A 385 -8.75 12.74 12.87
C LEU A 385 -9.94 11.90 13.35
N ALA A 386 -11.12 12.08 12.74
CA ALA A 386 -12.33 11.34 13.11
C ALA A 386 -12.30 9.89 12.64
N GLU A 387 -11.76 9.63 11.44
CA GLU A 387 -11.52 8.29 10.89
C GLU A 387 -10.61 7.44 11.78
N ARG A 388 -9.70 8.09 12.53
CA ARG A 388 -8.77 7.47 13.49
C ARG A 388 -9.32 7.41 14.94
N GLY A 389 -10.55 7.90 15.16
CA GLY A 389 -11.16 7.98 16.49
C GLY A 389 -10.49 8.96 17.45
N ILE A 390 -9.63 9.84 16.95
CA ILE A 390 -8.89 10.85 17.74
C ILE A 390 -9.84 11.96 18.18
N ILE A 391 -10.68 12.44 17.26
CA ILE A 391 -11.69 13.46 17.53
C ILE A 391 -13.09 12.93 17.18
N ASN A 392 -14.06 13.24 18.03
CA ASN A 392 -15.46 12.85 17.84
C ASN A 392 -16.33 14.08 17.66
N GLY A 393 -17.43 13.95 16.91
CA GLY A 393 -18.48 14.98 16.86
C GLY A 393 -19.25 15.11 18.18
N LYS A 394 -20.01 16.20 18.32
CA LYS A 394 -20.99 16.37 19.42
C LYS A 394 -22.09 15.30 19.34
N THR A 395 -22.40 14.86 18.13
CA THR A 395 -23.26 13.71 17.84
C THR A 395 -22.62 12.87 16.73
N GLU A 396 -23.25 11.76 16.34
CA GLU A 396 -22.78 10.94 15.22
C GLU A 396 -22.67 11.71 13.89
N LYS A 397 -23.51 12.74 13.71
CA LYS A 397 -23.65 13.51 12.46
C LYS A 397 -23.19 14.96 12.55
N ILE A 398 -23.02 15.52 13.75
CA ILE A 398 -22.70 16.94 13.95
C ILE A 398 -21.35 17.07 14.65
N PHE A 399 -20.42 17.76 14.02
CA PHE A 399 -19.10 18.07 14.58
C PHE A 399 -19.09 19.35 15.43
N ASP A 400 -19.88 20.35 15.03
CA ASP A 400 -19.98 21.70 15.63
C ASP A 400 -18.64 22.45 15.61
N ALA A 401 -18.13 22.67 14.40
CA ALA A 401 -16.75 23.13 14.12
C ALA A 401 -16.37 24.45 14.79
N ASP A 402 -17.32 25.38 14.88
CA ASP A 402 -17.11 26.73 15.42
C ASP A 402 -17.30 26.84 16.94
N SER A 403 -17.78 25.78 17.60
CA SER A 403 -17.92 25.78 19.05
C SER A 403 -16.57 25.67 19.76
N THR A 404 -16.54 26.14 21.01
CA THR A 404 -15.36 26.04 21.89
C THR A 404 -15.26 24.67 22.54
N MET A 405 -14.09 24.33 23.07
CA MET A 405 -13.90 23.12 23.87
C MET A 405 -13.27 23.38 25.23
N THR A 406 -13.47 22.44 26.13
CA THR A 406 -12.87 22.42 27.46
C THR A 406 -11.42 21.95 27.42
N ARG A 407 -10.66 22.30 28.46
CA ARG A 407 -9.26 21.85 28.63
C ARG A 407 -9.15 20.33 28.74
N ALA A 408 -10.12 19.67 29.39
CA ALA A 408 -10.18 18.21 29.48
C ALA A 408 -10.45 17.53 28.14
N GLU A 409 -11.36 18.08 27.33
CA GLU A 409 -11.60 17.60 25.97
C GLU A 409 -10.32 17.72 25.13
N PHE A 410 -9.64 18.87 25.19
CA PHE A 410 -8.41 19.05 24.42
C PHE A 410 -7.29 18.09 24.86
N ALA A 411 -7.09 17.92 26.17
CA ALA A 411 -6.15 16.94 26.70
C ALA A 411 -6.48 15.52 26.22
N SER A 412 -7.76 15.16 26.18
CA SER A 412 -8.20 13.85 25.66
C SER A 412 -7.83 13.65 24.20
N ILE A 413 -8.03 14.67 23.35
CA ILE A 413 -7.72 14.59 21.92
C ILE A 413 -6.21 14.44 21.70
N ILE A 414 -5.35 15.17 22.42
CA ILE A 414 -3.89 15.02 22.30
C ILE A 414 -3.43 13.64 22.78
N VAL A 415 -3.90 13.18 23.94
CA VAL A 415 -3.54 11.85 24.48
C VAL A 415 -3.93 10.74 23.52
N LYS A 416 -5.11 10.84 22.91
CA LYS A 416 -5.57 9.92 21.88
C LYS A 416 -4.75 10.03 20.60
N GLY A 417 -4.48 11.25 20.13
CA GLY A 417 -3.72 11.49 18.90
C GLY A 417 -2.30 10.92 18.94
N LEU A 418 -1.71 10.88 20.13
CA LEU A 418 -0.39 10.28 20.37
C LEU A 418 -0.46 8.79 20.77
N GLY A 419 -1.65 8.20 20.89
CA GLY A 419 -1.84 6.80 21.28
C GLY A 419 -1.24 6.43 22.64
N LEU A 420 -1.15 7.38 23.57
CA LEU A 420 -0.43 7.20 24.83
C LEU A 420 -1.17 6.21 25.76
N PRO A 421 -0.43 5.29 26.43
CA PRO A 421 -1.01 4.38 27.39
C PRO A 421 -1.50 5.16 28.61
N ARG A 422 -2.61 4.66 29.18
CA ARG A 422 -3.26 5.28 30.33
C ARG A 422 -2.33 5.27 31.55
N LYS A 423 -2.10 6.44 32.14
CA LYS A 423 -1.43 6.64 33.43
C LYS A 423 -2.37 7.41 34.37
N ASN A 424 -2.40 7.06 35.65
CA ASN A 424 -3.30 7.67 36.63
C ASN A 424 -2.52 8.38 37.74
N ASP A 425 -1.70 9.36 37.35
CA ASP A 425 -0.80 10.09 38.26
C ASP A 425 -1.15 11.59 38.37
N SER A 426 -2.39 11.99 38.05
CA SER A 426 -2.82 13.39 38.17
C SER A 426 -2.72 13.86 39.62
N ILE A 427 -2.03 14.98 39.85
CA ILE A 427 -1.97 15.65 41.16
C ILE A 427 -3.05 16.72 41.36
N PHE A 428 -3.95 16.88 40.39
CA PHE A 428 -4.89 17.99 40.36
C PHE A 428 -6.13 17.73 41.22
N THR A 429 -6.36 18.60 42.20
CA THR A 429 -7.44 18.50 43.20
C THR A 429 -8.84 18.76 42.63
N ASP A 430 -8.94 19.41 41.48
CA ASP A 430 -10.19 19.70 40.77
C ASP A 430 -10.50 18.67 39.66
N VAL A 431 -9.76 17.56 39.63
CA VAL A 431 -10.01 16.41 38.75
C VAL A 431 -10.49 15.25 39.62
N SER A 432 -11.81 15.08 39.71
CA SER A 432 -12.40 13.95 40.44
C SER A 432 -12.10 12.62 39.72
N GLU A 433 -11.64 11.60 40.44
CA GLU A 433 -11.33 10.25 39.93
C GLU A 433 -12.49 9.59 39.17
N ASN A 434 -13.74 9.95 39.47
CA ASN A 434 -14.93 9.41 38.81
C ASN A 434 -15.30 10.18 37.51
N SER A 435 -14.56 11.23 37.15
CA SER A 435 -14.81 11.99 35.93
C SER A 435 -14.32 11.23 34.71
N TRP A 436 -15.06 11.29 33.60
CA TRP A 436 -14.66 10.65 32.34
C TRP A 436 -13.26 11.08 31.85
N TYR A 437 -12.82 12.27 32.25
CA TYR A 437 -11.53 12.84 31.87
C TYR A 437 -10.40 12.59 32.88
N ALA A 438 -10.66 11.96 34.03
CA ALA A 438 -9.66 11.81 35.10
C ALA A 438 -8.38 11.14 34.59
N ASP A 439 -8.56 10.04 33.87
CA ASP A 439 -7.49 9.22 33.33
C ASP A 439 -6.67 9.92 32.26
N VAL A 440 -7.34 10.60 31.33
CA VAL A 440 -6.65 11.29 30.22
C VAL A 440 -5.92 12.53 30.73
N VAL A 441 -6.44 13.21 31.75
CA VAL A 441 -5.74 14.33 32.38
C VAL A 441 -4.54 13.84 33.18
N GLY A 442 -4.67 12.73 33.91
CA GLY A 442 -3.54 12.07 34.57
C GLY A 442 -2.47 11.64 33.59
N THR A 443 -2.87 11.02 32.48
CA THR A 443 -1.96 10.61 31.40
C THR A 443 -1.23 11.83 30.83
N ALA A 444 -1.96 12.86 30.42
CA ALA A 444 -1.38 14.09 29.90
C ALA A 444 -0.41 14.76 30.89
N TYR A 445 -0.67 14.65 32.19
CA TYR A 445 0.20 15.17 33.23
C TYR A 445 1.49 14.35 33.35
N SER A 446 1.40 13.01 33.40
CA SER A 446 2.56 12.10 33.48
C SER A 446 3.53 12.28 32.30
N TYR A 447 3.01 12.59 31.11
CA TYR A 447 3.82 12.89 29.92
C TYR A 447 4.25 14.36 29.79
N GLY A 448 3.90 15.21 30.76
CA GLY A 448 4.27 16.63 30.77
C GLY A 448 3.55 17.48 29.71
N ILE A 449 2.50 16.96 29.06
CA ILE A 449 1.66 17.69 28.11
C ILE A 449 0.91 18.81 28.85
N VAL A 450 0.39 18.50 30.05
CA VAL A 450 -0.27 19.48 30.92
C VAL A 450 0.53 19.75 32.20
N LYS A 451 0.45 20.99 32.70
CA LYS A 451 1.09 21.43 33.96
C LYS A 451 0.11 21.99 34.99
N GLY A 452 -1.18 22.06 34.65
CA GLY A 452 -2.19 22.75 35.45
C GLY A 452 -2.24 24.27 35.21
N THR A 453 -3.29 24.91 35.73
CA THR A 453 -3.40 26.38 35.85
C THR A 453 -2.73 26.89 37.12
N THR A 454 -2.60 26.02 38.12
CA THR A 454 -1.78 26.18 39.32
C THR A 454 -1.06 24.85 39.58
N PRO A 455 -0.16 24.75 40.58
CA PRO A 455 0.50 23.48 40.91
C PRO A 455 -0.47 22.33 41.24
N THR A 456 -1.69 22.60 41.70
CA THR A 456 -2.65 21.58 42.15
C THR A 456 -4.03 21.69 41.50
N THR A 457 -4.19 22.53 40.47
CA THR A 457 -5.48 22.67 39.75
C THR A 457 -5.28 22.63 38.24
N PHE A 458 -6.17 21.96 37.52
CA PHE A 458 -6.15 21.83 36.06
C PHE A 458 -7.19 22.68 35.33
N ASN A 459 -8.32 22.96 35.98
CA ASN A 459 -9.54 23.55 35.43
C ASN A 459 -10.12 22.73 34.25
N PRO A 460 -10.54 21.46 34.47
CA PRO A 460 -10.91 20.54 33.39
C PRO A 460 -12.08 21.01 32.52
N LEU A 461 -13.08 21.66 33.13
CA LEU A 461 -14.30 22.13 32.46
C LEU A 461 -14.19 23.57 31.95
N GLY A 462 -13.11 24.27 32.25
CA GLY A 462 -12.86 25.59 31.72
C GLY A 462 -12.57 25.54 30.22
N THR A 463 -13.05 26.54 29.49
CA THR A 463 -12.72 26.72 28.07
C THR A 463 -11.23 26.97 27.90
N ILE A 464 -10.60 26.28 26.97
CA ILE A 464 -9.17 26.44 26.70
C ILE A 464 -8.90 27.63 25.78
N SER A 465 -7.93 28.47 26.15
CA SER A 465 -7.48 29.58 25.32
C SER A 465 -6.47 29.15 24.25
N ARG A 466 -6.30 29.96 23.21
CA ARG A 466 -5.37 29.66 22.11
C ARG A 466 -3.92 29.50 22.56
N GLU A 467 -3.44 30.35 23.47
CA GLU A 467 -2.07 30.26 23.97
C GLU A 467 -1.83 29.00 24.83
N GLU A 468 -2.85 28.54 25.55
CA GLU A 468 -2.81 27.29 26.32
C GLU A 468 -2.82 26.09 25.39
N ALA A 469 -3.62 26.13 24.32
CA ALA A 469 -3.65 25.09 23.31
C ALA A 469 -2.28 24.95 22.61
N ALA A 470 -1.67 26.07 22.21
CA ALA A 470 -0.32 26.10 21.63
C ALA A 470 0.74 25.51 22.58
N ALA A 471 0.67 25.86 23.87
CA ALA A 471 1.58 25.28 24.86
C ALA A 471 1.42 23.76 25.04
N MET A 472 0.18 23.25 25.02
CA MET A 472 -0.05 21.80 25.10
C MET A 472 0.43 21.09 23.82
N VAL A 473 0.18 21.66 22.64
CA VAL A 473 0.66 21.09 21.36
C VAL A 473 2.17 21.11 21.25
N ALA A 474 2.84 22.19 21.64
CA ALA A 474 4.31 22.24 21.63
C ALA A 474 4.92 21.18 22.55
N ARG A 475 4.32 20.92 23.72
CA ARG A 475 4.78 19.84 24.61
C ARG A 475 4.49 18.46 24.05
N ALA A 476 3.35 18.28 23.39
CA ALA A 476 3.01 17.06 22.67
C ALA A 476 4.00 16.79 21.52
N ALA A 477 4.29 17.80 20.70
CA ALA A 477 5.26 17.75 19.60
C ALA A 477 6.68 17.36 20.07
N LYS A 478 7.07 17.78 21.28
CA LYS A 478 8.34 17.32 21.87
C LYS A 478 8.36 15.80 22.08
N LEU A 479 7.23 15.21 22.46
CA LEU A 479 7.11 13.75 22.57
C LEU A 479 7.16 13.06 21.22
N THR A 480 6.93 13.77 20.12
CA THR A 480 7.01 13.21 18.76
C THR A 480 8.38 13.43 18.11
N GLY A 481 9.39 13.86 18.87
CA GLY A 481 10.75 14.06 18.37
C GLY A 481 11.00 15.40 17.70
N MET A 482 10.02 16.30 17.67
CA MET A 482 10.21 17.61 17.07
C MET A 482 11.09 18.49 17.96
N GLU A 483 12.02 19.21 17.34
CA GLU A 483 12.73 20.30 18.02
C GLU A 483 11.74 21.43 18.28
N THR A 484 11.47 21.68 19.57
CA THR A 484 10.44 22.63 20.03
C THR A 484 11.04 23.81 20.78
N ALA A 485 12.36 23.81 21.01
CA ALA A 485 13.04 24.97 21.54
C ALA A 485 13.10 26.07 20.47
N VAL A 486 12.70 27.27 20.86
CA VAL A 486 12.79 28.47 20.04
C VAL A 486 13.54 29.50 20.88
N THR A 487 14.59 30.10 20.34
CA THR A 487 15.41 31.08 21.06
C THR A 487 14.66 32.39 21.26
N ASP A 488 15.02 33.19 22.27
CA ASP A 488 14.35 34.48 22.53
C ASP A 488 14.37 35.43 21.32
N GLY A 489 15.42 35.36 20.50
CA GLY A 489 15.53 36.12 19.25
C GLY A 489 14.51 35.65 18.21
N GLU A 490 14.43 34.34 17.97
CA GLU A 490 13.46 33.75 17.05
C GLU A 490 12.02 33.96 17.52
N VAL A 491 11.74 33.85 18.82
CA VAL A 491 10.41 34.11 19.39
C VAL A 491 9.97 35.53 19.06
N ARG A 492 10.85 36.52 19.24
CA ARG A 492 10.54 37.91 18.89
C ARG A 492 10.29 38.03 17.39
N ASP A 493 11.17 37.49 16.55
CA ASP A 493 11.12 37.70 15.11
C ASP A 493 9.88 37.03 14.48
N ILE A 494 9.53 35.82 14.92
CA ILE A 494 8.34 35.10 14.46
C ILE A 494 7.06 35.80 14.93
N LEU A 495 7.00 36.24 16.19
CA LEU A 495 5.77 36.79 16.75
C LEU A 495 5.54 38.27 16.41
N ALA A 496 6.59 39.03 16.07
CA ALA A 496 6.48 40.46 15.76
C ALA A 496 5.62 40.77 14.53
N GLN A 497 5.30 39.76 13.70
CA GLN A 497 4.38 39.92 12.57
C GLN A 497 2.91 40.09 13.03
N PHE A 498 2.56 39.62 14.22
CA PHE A 498 1.19 39.72 14.74
C PHE A 498 1.04 40.96 15.61
N THR A 499 -0.04 41.72 15.44
CA THR A 499 -0.15 43.04 16.07
C THR A 499 -0.34 42.98 17.59
N ASP A 500 -0.84 41.86 18.10
CA ASP A 500 -1.22 41.64 19.49
C ASP A 500 -0.27 40.70 20.25
N TYR A 501 0.89 40.32 19.70
CA TYR A 501 1.77 39.31 20.33
C TYR A 501 2.26 39.67 21.74
N ILE A 502 2.31 40.97 22.06
CA ILE A 502 2.65 41.47 23.40
C ILE A 502 1.60 41.11 24.45
N THR A 503 0.36 40.82 24.04
CA THR A 503 -0.74 40.39 24.92
C THR A 503 -0.63 38.90 25.30
N SER A 504 0.17 38.12 24.57
CA SER A 504 0.47 36.73 24.92
C SER A 504 1.27 36.67 26.21
N SER A 505 0.94 35.71 27.06
CA SER A 505 1.71 35.48 28.28
C SER A 505 3.14 35.07 27.98
N ASN A 506 4.11 35.58 28.74
CA ASN A 506 5.54 35.29 28.53
C ASN A 506 5.85 33.79 28.45
N TRP A 507 5.17 32.97 29.26
CA TRP A 507 5.36 31.51 29.27
C TRP A 507 4.85 30.82 28.00
N ALA A 508 3.93 31.44 27.25
CA ALA A 508 3.30 30.86 26.07
C ALA A 508 3.99 31.27 24.76
N ARG A 509 4.74 32.39 24.76
CA ARG A 509 5.38 32.94 23.56
C ARG A 509 6.29 31.95 22.83
N PRO A 510 7.16 31.15 23.50
CA PRO A 510 7.96 30.16 22.79
C PRO A 510 7.11 29.10 22.07
N SER A 511 6.04 28.63 22.72
CA SER A 511 5.14 27.63 22.14
C SER A 511 4.30 28.18 20.98
N LEU A 512 3.84 29.43 21.09
CA LEU A 512 3.18 30.14 19.99
C LEU A 512 4.14 30.30 18.80
N ALA A 513 5.37 30.77 19.04
CA ALA A 513 6.37 30.94 18.00
C ALA A 513 6.67 29.60 17.29
N PHE A 514 6.85 28.51 18.05
CA PHE A 514 6.99 27.16 17.50
C PHE A 514 5.80 26.77 16.61
N CYS A 515 4.57 26.96 17.10
CA CYS A 515 3.38 26.56 16.35
C CYS A 515 3.23 27.35 15.05
N TYR A 516 3.55 28.64 15.03
CA TYR A 516 3.55 29.44 13.80
C TYR A 516 4.70 29.04 12.85
N GLN A 517 5.92 28.86 13.37
CA GLN A 517 7.09 28.45 12.58
C GLN A 517 6.86 27.11 11.86
N LYS A 518 6.15 26.17 12.51
CA LYS A 518 5.84 24.85 11.96
C LYS A 518 4.49 24.79 11.22
N ASN A 519 3.83 25.94 11.00
CA ASN A 519 2.52 26.03 10.36
C ASN A 519 1.42 25.19 11.05
N ILE A 520 1.59 24.90 12.35
CA ILE A 520 0.58 24.28 13.21
C ILE A 520 -0.54 25.29 13.50
N LEU A 521 -0.19 26.56 13.66
CA LEU A 521 -1.13 27.68 13.64
C LEU A 521 -1.01 28.42 12.31
N SER A 522 -2.15 28.79 11.73
CA SER A 522 -2.20 29.59 10.50
C SER A 522 -1.69 31.01 10.75
N GLN A 523 -0.91 31.53 9.81
CA GLN A 523 -0.38 32.90 9.80
C GLN A 523 -1.27 33.86 8.98
N ASP A 524 -2.46 33.43 8.54
CA ASP A 524 -3.36 34.24 7.70
C ASP A 524 -4.01 35.39 8.48
N ASP A 525 -4.13 35.24 9.80
CA ASP A 525 -4.66 36.27 10.68
C ASP A 525 -3.56 37.27 11.07
N ILE A 526 -3.92 38.55 11.14
CA ILE A 526 -3.03 39.63 11.60
C ILE A 526 -2.82 39.63 13.13
N ASP A 527 -3.64 38.89 13.87
CA ASP A 527 -3.65 38.80 15.33
C ASP A 527 -3.61 37.35 15.80
N ILE A 528 -2.85 37.09 16.87
CA ILE A 528 -2.79 35.79 17.57
C ILE A 528 -4.11 35.54 18.32
N ARG A 529 -4.67 36.55 18.99
CA ARG A 529 -5.78 36.43 19.94
C ARG A 529 -5.48 35.38 21.04
N PRO A 530 -4.41 35.57 21.82
CA PRO A 530 -3.87 34.52 22.69
C PRO A 530 -4.81 34.10 23.82
N LYS A 531 -5.69 35.02 24.26
CA LYS A 531 -6.65 34.79 25.37
C LYS A 531 -8.01 34.30 24.89
N ASP A 532 -8.27 34.33 23.59
CA ASP A 532 -9.55 33.89 23.05
C ASP A 532 -9.68 32.37 23.18
N ALA A 533 -10.91 31.92 23.39
CA ALA A 533 -11.25 30.51 23.36
C ALA A 533 -10.96 29.91 21.99
N ILE A 534 -10.24 28.80 21.95
CA ILE A 534 -9.98 28.10 20.69
C ILE A 534 -11.22 27.33 20.24
N LYS A 535 -11.49 27.35 18.93
CA LYS A 535 -12.59 26.60 18.33
C LYS A 535 -12.19 25.16 18.02
N ARG A 536 -13.17 24.27 17.91
CA ARG A 536 -12.96 22.84 17.61
C ARG A 536 -12.25 22.60 16.29
N TYR A 537 -12.58 23.37 15.25
CA TYR A 537 -11.89 23.23 13.97
C TYR A 537 -10.42 23.63 14.04
N GLU A 538 -10.08 24.63 14.85
CA GLU A 538 -8.71 25.11 15.02
C GLU A 538 -7.88 24.05 15.73
N VAL A 539 -8.46 23.42 16.75
CA VAL A 539 -7.88 22.25 17.42
C VAL A 539 -7.65 21.10 16.44
N ALA A 540 -8.64 20.80 15.59
CA ALA A 540 -8.50 19.74 14.59
C ALA A 540 -7.34 20.06 13.61
N LYS A 541 -7.24 21.30 13.12
CA LYS A 541 -6.13 21.72 12.26
C LYS A 541 -4.78 21.65 12.98
N MET A 542 -4.68 22.21 14.19
CA MET A 542 -3.43 22.20 14.96
C MET A 542 -2.92 20.78 15.21
N LEU A 543 -3.82 19.89 15.66
CA LEU A 543 -3.41 18.52 15.93
C LEU A 543 -3.11 17.76 14.64
N TYR A 544 -3.91 17.95 13.58
CA TYR A 544 -3.64 17.36 12.28
C TYR A 544 -2.25 17.75 11.78
N SER A 545 -1.95 19.05 11.72
CA SER A 545 -0.65 19.56 11.23
C SER A 545 0.51 19.11 12.11
N MET A 546 0.32 19.01 13.43
CA MET A 546 1.36 18.50 14.33
C MET A 546 1.62 17.00 14.10
N LEU A 547 0.57 16.19 13.93
CA LEU A 547 0.71 14.76 13.68
C LEU A 547 1.28 14.49 12.27
N GLU A 548 0.84 15.24 11.26
CA GLU A 548 1.39 15.20 9.89
C GLU A 548 2.88 15.55 9.89
N ALA A 549 3.28 16.66 10.52
CA ALA A 549 4.69 17.07 10.64
C ALA A 549 5.56 16.07 11.43
N ALA A 550 4.93 15.21 12.24
CA ALA A 550 5.58 14.16 13.00
C ALA A 550 5.54 12.79 12.31
N ASN A 551 4.95 12.68 11.11
CA ASN A 551 4.67 11.43 10.41
C ASN A 551 3.85 10.46 11.30
N LEU A 552 2.73 10.96 11.84
CA LEU A 552 1.79 10.23 12.71
C LEU A 552 0.35 10.19 12.15
N LEU A 553 0.15 10.59 10.88
CA LEU A 553 -1.12 10.48 10.15
C LEU A 553 -0.96 9.62 8.92
#